data_AF-A0A9D3N176-F1
#
_entry.id   AF-A0A9D3N176-F1
#
_cell.length_a   1.000
_cell.length_b   1.000
_cell.length_c   1.000
_cell.angle_alpha   90.00
_cell.angle_beta   90.00
_cell.angle_gamma   90.00
#
_symmetry.space_group_name_H-M   'P 1'
#
loop_
_entity.id
_entity.type
_entity.pdbx_description
1 polymer ?
#
loop_
_entity_poly.entity_id
_entity_poly.type
_entity_poly.pdbx_seq_one_letter_code
_entity_poly.pdbx_strand_id
1 'polypeptide(L)'
;MKKKWSDFEVDAKKRIAVHRQSVLPPHELPHRDLIQSAVDEFFCPKILLCKEMGCDGLRELSQRVFCHGPPPFVILNMQLWKSEDLAYVPYHLDLSQHRYLLEGATLFSKEEHHYSAAFQIDGNWLHYDGLRSDNLILLNKPPELLLLSSLVYIRASDK
;
A
#
# COMPACT_ATOMS: atom_id res chain seq x y z
N MET A 1 39.73 -0.01 -2.90
CA MET A 1 39.39 -0.45 -4.27
C MET A 1 37.96 -0.03 -4.56
N LYS A 2 37.76 0.94 -5.48
CA LYS A 2 36.43 1.42 -5.88
C LYS A 2 35.85 0.45 -6.90
N LYS A 3 34.83 -0.34 -6.54
CA LYS A 3 34.04 -1.09 -7.54
C LYS A 3 33.12 -0.11 -8.27
N LYS A 4 33.11 -0.17 -9.61
CA LYS A 4 32.28 0.67 -10.47
C LYS A 4 30.85 0.12 -10.49
N TRP A 5 29.87 1.02 -10.53
CA TRP A 5 28.43 0.71 -10.54
C TRP A 5 27.97 -0.23 -11.66
N SER A 6 28.73 -0.32 -12.77
CA SER A 6 28.46 -1.28 -13.86
C SER A 6 28.55 -2.74 -13.43
N ASP A 7 29.30 -3.04 -12.37
CA ASP A 7 29.58 -4.41 -11.95
C ASP A 7 28.42 -4.99 -11.10
N PHE A 8 27.62 -4.14 -10.45
CA PHE A 8 26.43 -4.56 -9.69
C PHE A 8 25.19 -4.72 -10.56
N GLU A 9 25.11 -4.01 -11.69
CA GLU A 9 24.00 -4.13 -12.63
C GLU A 9 23.96 -5.50 -13.32
N VAL A 10 25.11 -6.19 -13.42
CA VAL A 10 25.22 -7.52 -14.03
C VAL A 10 24.89 -8.63 -13.02
N ASP A 11 25.14 -8.41 -11.72
CA ASP A 11 24.91 -9.40 -10.67
C ASP A 11 23.45 -9.39 -10.19
N ALA A 12 22.82 -8.20 -10.12
CA ALA A 12 21.39 -8.06 -9.86
C ALA A 12 20.51 -8.62 -10.99
N LYS A 13 21.05 -8.77 -12.21
CA LYS A 13 20.33 -9.35 -13.36
C LYS A 13 20.24 -10.87 -13.32
N LYS A 14 20.94 -11.57 -12.40
CA LYS A 14 21.11 -13.03 -12.51
C LYS A 14 20.28 -13.89 -11.61
N ARG A 15 19.59 -13.37 -10.59
CA ARG A 15 18.70 -14.21 -9.78
C ARG A 15 17.48 -13.43 -9.30
N ILE A 16 16.38 -14.17 -9.32
CA ILE A 16 15.07 -13.89 -8.74
C ILE A 16 14.08 -13.23 -9.71
N ALA A 17 13.29 -14.10 -10.33
CA ALA A 17 11.99 -13.73 -10.86
C ALA A 17 11.10 -13.32 -9.68
N VAL A 18 10.89 -12.01 -9.49
CA VAL A 18 9.95 -11.45 -8.52
C VAL A 18 8.74 -10.89 -9.29
N HIS A 19 7.54 -11.21 -8.81
CA HIS A 19 6.27 -10.80 -9.39
C HIS A 19 6.16 -9.25 -9.37
N ARG A 20 5.91 -8.66 -10.55
CA ARG A 20 5.79 -7.21 -10.75
C ARG A 20 4.51 -6.67 -10.08
N GLN A 21 4.64 -5.77 -9.12
CA GLN A 21 3.51 -4.95 -8.63
C GLN A 21 3.62 -3.55 -9.24
N SER A 22 2.68 -3.19 -10.12
CA SER A 22 2.62 -1.87 -10.74
C SER A 22 1.79 -0.91 -9.88
N VAL A 23 2.26 0.31 -9.65
CA VAL A 23 1.38 1.40 -9.17
C VAL A 23 0.69 1.97 -10.41
N LEU A 24 -0.63 1.80 -10.51
CA LEU A 24 -1.39 2.26 -11.68
C LEU A 24 -1.83 3.73 -11.48
N PRO A 25 -1.76 4.55 -12.55
CA PRO A 25 -2.31 5.90 -12.54
C PRO A 25 -3.86 5.90 -12.45
N PRO A 26 -4.50 7.05 -12.17
CA PRO A 26 -5.90 7.14 -11.73
C PRO A 26 -6.99 6.64 -12.70
N HIS A 27 -6.66 6.28 -13.94
CA HIS A 27 -7.66 6.12 -15.01
C HIS A 27 -8.00 4.69 -15.44
N GLU A 28 -7.39 3.66 -14.86
CA GLU A 28 -7.70 2.26 -15.22
C GLU A 28 -7.69 1.36 -13.97
N LEU A 29 -8.68 1.53 -13.10
CA LEU A 29 -8.93 0.54 -12.04
C LEU A 29 -9.87 -0.55 -12.59
N PRO A 30 -9.48 -1.84 -12.56
CA PRO A 30 -10.41 -2.93 -12.83
C PRO A 30 -11.57 -2.86 -11.83
N HIS A 31 -12.76 -3.33 -12.24
CA HIS A 31 -14.02 -3.29 -11.49
C HIS A 31 -14.04 -3.93 -10.09
N ARG A 32 -12.90 -4.37 -9.54
CA ARG A 32 -12.72 -4.85 -8.16
C ARG A 32 -11.30 -4.56 -7.68
N ASP A 33 -11.06 -3.36 -7.18
CA ASP A 33 -9.88 -3.09 -6.36
C ASP A 33 -10.02 -3.88 -5.04
N LEU A 34 -9.15 -4.87 -4.84
CA LEU A 34 -9.16 -5.71 -3.65
C LEU A 34 -8.83 -4.90 -2.39
N ILE A 35 -7.92 -3.91 -2.49
CA ILE A 35 -7.53 -3.06 -1.38
C ILE A 35 -8.72 -2.18 -0.99
N GLN A 36 -9.37 -1.51 -1.95
CA GLN A 36 -10.57 -0.72 -1.67
C GLN A 36 -11.68 -1.59 -1.08
N SER A 37 -11.92 -2.78 -1.65
CA SER A 37 -12.96 -3.70 -1.15
C SER A 37 -12.71 -4.15 0.30
N ALA A 38 -11.44 -4.40 0.66
CA ALA A 38 -11.07 -4.73 2.02
C ALA A 38 -11.20 -3.54 2.97
N VAL A 39 -10.86 -2.33 2.53
CA VAL A 39 -11.11 -1.11 3.31
C VAL A 39 -12.62 -0.94 3.52
N ASP A 40 -13.43 -1.05 2.48
CA ASP A 40 -14.90 -0.97 2.59
C ASP A 40 -15.47 -2.01 3.57
N GLU A 41 -14.82 -3.16 3.73
CA GLU A 41 -15.22 -4.15 4.73
C GLU A 41 -15.12 -3.68 6.17
N PHE A 42 -14.14 -2.85 6.50
CA PHE A 42 -13.96 -2.32 7.85
C PHE A 42 -14.75 -1.05 8.11
N PHE A 43 -15.05 -0.29 7.06
CA PHE A 43 -15.52 1.08 7.18
C PHE A 43 -16.90 1.34 6.59
N CYS A 44 -17.44 0.49 5.72
CA CYS A 44 -18.80 0.66 5.19
C CYS A 44 -19.80 -0.22 5.96
N PRO A 45 -21.04 0.27 6.18
CA PRO A 45 -22.07 -0.55 6.78
C PRO A 45 -22.39 -1.74 5.89
N LYS A 46 -22.63 -2.90 6.52
CA LYS A 46 -22.94 -4.15 5.80
C LYS A 46 -24.16 -4.82 6.39
N ILE A 47 -25.05 -5.27 5.52
CA ILE A 47 -26.17 -6.12 5.90
C ILE A 47 -25.75 -7.57 5.69
N LEU A 48 -25.79 -8.36 6.76
CA LEU A 48 -25.45 -9.78 6.75
C LEU A 48 -26.64 -10.62 7.16
N LEU A 49 -26.79 -11.80 6.55
CA LEU A 49 -27.75 -12.78 7.02
C LEU A 49 -27.29 -13.35 8.37
N CYS A 50 -28.20 -13.35 9.35
CA CYS A 50 -27.99 -14.01 10.63
C CYS A 50 -27.84 -15.52 10.41
N LYS A 51 -26.72 -16.12 10.85
CA LYS A 51 -26.48 -17.58 10.74
C LYS A 51 -26.78 -18.34 12.02
N GLU A 52 -27.32 -17.67 13.04
CA GLU A 52 -27.72 -18.32 14.28
C GLU A 52 -28.97 -19.17 14.06
N MET A 53 -29.01 -20.36 14.65
CA MET A 53 -30.13 -21.30 14.46
C MET A 53 -31.45 -20.64 14.92
N GLY A 54 -32.44 -20.62 14.03
CA GLY A 54 -33.76 -20.00 14.28
C GLY A 54 -33.83 -18.49 14.00
N CYS A 55 -32.79 -17.90 13.42
CA CYS A 55 -32.72 -16.49 13.07
C CYS A 55 -32.64 -16.31 11.54
N ASP A 56 -33.75 -15.97 10.89
CA ASP A 56 -33.80 -15.67 9.44
C ASP A 56 -33.65 -14.16 9.15
N GLY A 57 -33.26 -13.40 10.17
CA GLY A 57 -33.16 -11.94 10.11
C GLY A 57 -31.91 -11.43 9.39
N LEU A 58 -31.99 -10.19 8.93
CA LEU A 58 -30.84 -9.42 8.46
C LEU A 58 -30.22 -8.66 9.65
N ARG A 59 -28.91 -8.78 9.84
CA ARG A 59 -28.11 -8.00 10.79
C ARG A 59 -27.43 -6.86 10.05
N GLU A 60 -27.62 -5.65 10.53
CA GLU A 60 -26.85 -4.50 10.07
C GLU A 60 -25.60 -4.34 10.96
N LEU A 61 -24.43 -4.54 10.37
CA LEU A 61 -23.17 -4.16 11.00
C LEU A 61 -22.96 -2.66 10.78
N SER A 62 -23.04 -1.90 11.87
CA SER A 62 -22.78 -0.47 11.85
C SER A 62 -21.31 -0.17 11.50
N GLN A 63 -21.11 0.92 10.77
CA GLN A 63 -19.79 1.43 10.44
C GLN A 63 -19.00 1.78 11.70
N ARG A 64 -17.67 1.64 11.64
CA ARG A 64 -16.77 2.16 12.67
C ARG A 64 -16.93 3.69 12.79
N VAL A 65 -17.45 4.14 13.93
CA VAL A 65 -17.62 5.56 14.23
C VAL A 65 -16.34 6.11 14.86
N PHE A 66 -15.83 7.22 14.32
CA PHE A 66 -14.69 7.94 14.86
C PHE A 66 -15.18 9.19 15.59
N CYS A 67 -14.74 9.38 16.84
CA CYS A 67 -15.17 10.48 17.71
C CYS A 67 -14.88 11.88 17.14
N HIS A 68 -13.93 11.97 16.21
CA HIS A 68 -13.46 13.23 15.61
C HIS A 68 -13.63 13.24 14.08
N GLY A 69 -14.56 12.45 13.57
CA GLY A 69 -14.73 12.23 12.14
C GLY A 69 -13.66 11.29 11.55
N PRO A 70 -13.66 11.09 10.22
CA PRO A 70 -12.76 10.14 9.57
C PRO A 70 -11.28 10.39 9.94
N PRO A 71 -10.46 9.33 10.04
CA PRO A 71 -9.08 9.46 10.49
C PRO A 71 -8.26 10.34 9.53
N PRO A 72 -7.25 11.10 10.00
CA PRO A 72 -6.41 11.91 9.11
C PRO A 72 -5.48 11.07 8.22
N PHE A 73 -5.18 9.83 8.63
CA PHE A 73 -4.37 8.89 7.86
C PHE A 73 -4.83 7.45 8.11
N VAL A 74 -4.56 6.57 7.15
CA VAL A 74 -4.85 5.13 7.20
C VAL A 74 -3.56 4.38 6.90
N ILE A 75 -3.26 3.37 7.73
CA ILE A 75 -2.13 2.47 7.52
C ILE A 75 -2.68 1.10 7.19
N LEU A 76 -2.33 0.58 6.02
CA LEU A 76 -2.66 -0.79 5.61
C LEU A 76 -1.46 -1.69 5.87
N ASN A 77 -1.65 -2.72 6.69
CA ASN A 77 -0.65 -3.76 6.86
C ASN A 77 -0.76 -4.76 5.70
N MET A 78 0.31 -4.82 4.89
CA MET A 78 0.35 -5.64 3.69
C MET A 78 0.83 -7.07 3.97
N GLN A 79 1.30 -7.38 5.19
CA GLN A 79 1.75 -8.73 5.57
C GLN A 79 0.63 -9.77 5.54
N LEU A 80 -0.63 -9.34 5.68
CA LEU A 80 -1.80 -10.22 5.58
C LEU A 80 -2.17 -10.56 4.14
N TRP A 81 -1.58 -9.87 3.17
CA TRP A 81 -1.86 -10.02 1.75
C TRP A 81 -0.78 -10.86 1.10
N LYS A 82 -1.15 -11.85 0.30
CA LYS A 82 -0.16 -12.51 -0.56
C LYS A 82 0.18 -11.56 -1.69
N SER A 83 1.46 -11.40 -1.98
CA SER A 83 1.93 -10.54 -3.08
C SER A 83 1.32 -10.94 -4.43
N GLU A 84 0.98 -12.21 -4.60
CA GLU A 84 0.33 -12.79 -5.78
C GLU A 84 -1.13 -12.33 -5.96
N ASP A 85 -1.81 -12.00 -4.86
CA ASP A 85 -3.21 -11.55 -4.89
C ASP A 85 -3.31 -10.04 -5.20
N LEU A 86 -2.20 -9.31 -5.12
CA LEU A 86 -2.14 -7.86 -5.33
C LEU A 86 -1.53 -7.54 -6.69
N ALA A 87 -2.37 -7.31 -7.69
CA ALA A 87 -1.95 -6.90 -9.03
C ALA A 87 -1.39 -5.46 -9.07
N TYR A 88 -1.90 -4.57 -8.22
CA TYR A 88 -1.48 -3.17 -8.13
C TYR A 88 -1.76 -2.59 -6.74
N VAL A 89 -1.14 -1.44 -6.45
CA VAL A 89 -1.47 -0.60 -5.30
C VAL A 89 -2.20 0.65 -5.79
N PRO A 90 -3.41 0.95 -5.27
CA PRO A 90 -4.12 2.15 -5.69
C PRO A 90 -3.45 3.41 -5.17
N TYR A 91 -3.42 4.45 -5.99
CA TYR A 91 -2.89 5.75 -5.56
C TYR A 91 -3.86 6.51 -4.66
N HIS A 92 -5.15 6.18 -4.72
CA HIS A 92 -6.19 6.78 -3.91
C HIS A 92 -7.08 5.72 -3.26
N LEU A 93 -7.58 6.02 -2.07
CA LEU A 93 -8.65 5.27 -1.43
C LEU A 93 -9.81 6.20 -1.15
N ASP A 94 -11.02 5.71 -1.37
CA ASP A 94 -12.24 6.39 -0.95
C ASP A 94 -12.68 5.82 0.39
N LEU A 95 -12.78 6.67 1.42
CA LEU A 95 -13.13 6.25 2.76
C LEU A 95 -14.02 7.29 3.44
N SER A 96 -15.21 6.88 3.87
CA SER A 96 -16.14 7.75 4.62
C SER A 96 -16.39 9.09 3.90
N GLN A 97 -16.65 9.05 2.59
CA GLN A 97 -16.85 10.23 1.72
C GLN A 97 -15.61 11.13 1.53
N HIS A 98 -14.44 10.70 1.99
CA HIS A 98 -13.19 11.43 1.79
C HIS A 98 -12.24 10.63 0.90
N ARG A 99 -11.46 11.34 0.09
CA ARG A 99 -10.36 10.75 -0.67
C ARG A 99 -9.09 10.75 0.18
N TYR A 100 -8.34 9.66 0.14
CA TYR A 100 -7.02 9.54 0.75
C TYR A 100 -6.00 9.26 -0.34
N LEU A 101 -4.81 9.85 -0.24
CA LEU A 101 -3.72 9.73 -1.20
C LEU A 101 -2.60 8.88 -0.62
N LEU A 102 -2.00 8.01 -1.44
CA LEU A 102 -0.83 7.23 -1.06
C LEU A 102 0.38 8.17 -0.93
N GLU A 103 0.86 8.33 0.29
CA GLU A 103 1.96 9.25 0.64
C GLU A 103 3.23 8.51 1.10
N GLY A 104 3.08 7.24 1.46
CA GLY A 104 4.23 6.44 1.87
C GLY A 104 3.98 4.94 1.87
N ALA A 105 5.07 4.20 1.92
CA ALA A 105 5.10 2.76 2.06
C ALA A 105 6.34 2.32 2.84
N THR A 106 6.21 1.26 3.62
CA THR A 106 7.37 0.52 4.13
C THR A 106 7.55 -0.75 3.32
N LEU A 107 8.81 -1.08 3.10
CA LEU A 107 9.27 -2.08 2.16
C LEU A 107 10.20 -3.03 2.90
N PHE A 108 9.99 -4.34 2.77
CA PHE A 108 10.82 -5.35 3.42
C PHE A 108 11.67 -6.11 2.41
N SER A 109 12.99 -6.13 2.63
CA SER A 109 13.92 -7.00 1.92
C SER A 109 14.08 -8.31 2.68
N LYS A 110 13.73 -9.43 2.05
CA LYS A 110 13.95 -10.77 2.61
C LYS A 110 15.43 -11.14 2.67
N GLU A 111 16.22 -10.68 1.71
CA GLU A 111 17.66 -11.00 1.62
C GLU A 111 18.47 -10.28 2.69
N GLU A 112 18.25 -8.97 2.80
CA GLU A 112 18.95 -8.12 3.75
C GLU A 112 18.30 -8.12 5.14
N HIS A 113 17.14 -8.78 5.29
CA HIS A 113 16.31 -8.75 6.50
C HIS A 113 16.07 -7.32 7.02
N HIS A 114 15.82 -6.40 6.09
CA HIS A 114 15.87 -4.97 6.36
C HIS A 114 14.63 -4.23 5.87
N TYR A 115 14.21 -3.21 6.63
CA TYR A 115 13.10 -2.34 6.28
C TYR A 115 13.59 -1.02 5.69
N SER A 116 13.05 -0.67 4.53
CA SER A 116 13.23 0.65 3.92
C SER A 116 11.90 1.37 3.80
N ALA A 117 11.95 2.67 3.54
CA ALA A 117 10.77 3.51 3.38
C ALA A 117 10.77 4.16 2.00
N ALA A 118 9.59 4.27 1.39
CA ALA A 118 9.35 5.14 0.25
C ALA A 118 8.26 6.14 0.63
N PHE A 119 8.44 7.43 0.32
CA PHE A 119 7.47 8.46 0.66
C PHE A 119 7.53 9.64 -0.31
N GLN A 120 6.46 10.42 -0.40
CA GLN A 120 6.42 11.62 -1.21
C GLN A 120 6.85 12.86 -0.42
N ILE A 121 7.62 13.73 -1.07
CA ILE A 121 7.87 15.11 -0.65
C ILE A 121 7.78 15.98 -1.90
N ASP A 122 6.94 17.02 -1.87
CA ASP A 122 6.74 17.97 -2.97
C ASP A 122 6.42 17.29 -4.32
N GLY A 123 5.61 16.22 -4.28
CA GLY A 123 5.22 15.43 -5.46
C GLY A 123 6.31 14.50 -5.99
N ASN A 124 7.46 14.42 -5.32
CA ASN A 124 8.57 13.54 -5.66
C ASN A 124 8.63 12.34 -4.73
N TRP A 125 8.80 11.14 -5.28
CA TRP A 125 9.03 9.94 -4.49
C TRP A 125 10.49 9.84 -4.06
N LEU A 126 10.71 9.61 -2.78
CA LEU A 126 12.02 9.39 -2.18
C LEU A 126 12.05 8.00 -1.57
N HIS A 127 13.16 7.29 -1.75
CA HIS A 127 13.46 6.03 -1.07
C HIS A 127 14.53 6.27 -0.02
N TYR A 128 14.29 5.79 1.19
CA TYR A 128 15.23 5.80 2.30
C TYR A 128 15.57 4.37 2.69
N ASP A 129 16.79 3.94 2.40
CA ASP A 129 17.25 2.58 2.70
C ASP A 129 17.77 2.40 4.12
N GLY A 130 18.08 3.46 4.87
CA GLY A 130 18.56 3.37 6.25
C GLY A 130 19.86 2.61 6.51
N LEU A 131 20.59 2.15 5.48
CA LEU A 131 21.78 1.30 5.64
C LEU A 131 23.09 2.02 5.36
N ARG A 132 23.09 3.08 4.56
CA ARG A 132 24.32 3.76 4.12
C ARG A 132 24.40 5.17 4.75
N SER A 133 25.29 6.01 4.27
CA SER A 133 25.39 7.42 4.72
C SER A 133 24.57 8.35 3.82
N ASP A 134 24.51 8.04 2.52
CA ASP A 134 23.70 8.72 1.50
C ASP A 134 22.55 7.80 1.08
N ASN A 135 21.43 7.87 1.81
CA ASN A 135 20.37 6.86 1.75
C ASN A 135 19.11 7.34 1.04
N LEU A 136 19.06 8.63 0.68
CA LEU A 136 17.89 9.24 0.10
C LEU A 136 18.03 9.25 -1.42
N ILE A 137 17.26 8.40 -2.08
CA ILE A 137 17.29 8.25 -3.53
C ILE A 137 15.98 8.80 -4.10
N LEU A 138 16.08 9.74 -5.03
CA LEU A 138 14.94 10.20 -5.82
C LEU A 138 14.49 9.07 -6.75
N LEU A 139 13.22 8.70 -6.63
CA LEU A 139 12.59 7.68 -7.43
C LEU A 139 11.83 8.31 -8.59
N ASN A 140 12.31 8.08 -9.81
CA ASN A 140 11.56 8.44 -11.03
C ASN A 140 10.39 7.50 -11.31
N LYS A 141 10.37 6.33 -10.65
CA LYS A 141 9.34 5.29 -10.70
C LYS A 141 9.24 4.61 -9.33
N PRO A 142 8.10 4.02 -8.96
CA PRO A 142 7.97 3.24 -7.73
C PRO A 142 9.05 2.15 -7.64
N PRO A 143 9.56 1.82 -6.44
CA PRO A 143 10.62 0.83 -6.29
C PRO A 143 10.12 -0.56 -6.70
N GLU A 144 10.75 -1.16 -7.71
CA GLU A 144 10.25 -2.36 -8.40
C GLU A 144 10.40 -3.67 -7.61
N LEU A 145 11.04 -3.69 -6.43
CA LEU A 145 11.67 -4.90 -5.89
C LEU A 145 11.46 -5.23 -4.41
N LEU A 146 10.46 -4.68 -3.73
CA LEU A 146 10.30 -4.95 -2.30
C LEU A 146 8.88 -5.36 -1.94
N LEU A 147 8.79 -6.38 -1.09
CA LEU A 147 7.52 -6.78 -0.50
C LEU A 147 7.00 -5.60 0.30
N LEU A 148 5.87 -5.06 -0.13
CA LEU A 148 5.16 -4.04 0.63
C LEU A 148 4.87 -4.63 2.01
N SER A 149 5.35 -3.95 3.05
CA SER A 149 5.02 -4.29 4.43
C SER A 149 3.86 -3.44 4.93
N SER A 150 3.85 -2.14 4.59
CA SER A 150 2.73 -1.28 4.89
C SER A 150 2.57 -0.17 3.85
N LEU A 151 1.35 0.33 3.73
CA LEU A 151 1.00 1.50 2.94
C LEU A 151 0.43 2.58 3.85
N VAL A 152 0.78 3.83 3.59
CA VAL A 152 0.33 5.00 4.35
C VAL A 152 -0.45 5.91 3.41
N TYR A 153 -1.73 6.07 3.71
CA TYR A 153 -2.62 6.97 3.00
C TYR A 153 -2.97 8.15 3.90
N ILE A 154 -2.91 9.37 3.36
CA ILE A 154 -3.27 10.60 4.09
C ILE A 154 -4.52 11.19 3.46
N ARG A 155 -5.45 11.66 4.28
CA ARG A 155 -6.67 12.30 3.82
C ARG A 155 -6.32 13.52 2.96
N ALA A 156 -6.83 13.55 1.74
CA ALA A 156 -6.70 14.71 0.87
C ALA A 156 -7.33 15.92 1.56
N SER A 157 -6.63 17.05 1.54
CA SER A 157 -7.22 18.32 1.95
C SER A 157 -8.14 18.78 0.81
N ASP A 158 -9.37 19.18 1.14
CA ASP A 158 -10.17 19.97 0.22
C ASP A 158 -9.38 21.28 0.00
N LYS A 159 -8.85 21.48 -1.22
CA LYS A 159 -8.22 22.73 -1.60
C LYS A 159 -9.25 23.81 -1.87
#